data_AF-A0A7T3BPS2-F1
#
_entry.id   AF-A0A7T3BPS2-F1
#
_cell.length_a   1.000
_cell.length_b   1.000
_cell.length_c   1.000
_cell.angle_alpha   90.00
_cell.angle_beta   90.00
_cell.angle_gamma   90.00
#
_symmetry.space_group_name_H-M   'P 1'
#
loop_
_entity.id
_entity.type
_entity.pdbx_description
1 polymer ?
#
loop_
_entity_poly.entity_id
_entity_poly.type
_entity_poly.pdbx_seq_one_letter_code
_entity_poly.pdbx_strand_id
1 'polypeptide(L)'
;MRLSDDLGKIQTLVSNRIHPFYSNGKWIKAEDLKAGSGLFAESGAEQTVQSVTVKPEPLQAYNLTVADWHTYFVKGNQAETEGVWVHNACPPKRTGSSKNEKHGDGGRSQISAELRIAELKNKIIPGMSKNERLKIEKTIRNIAKNANRKAKGEEHGRRGR
;
A
#
# COMPACT_ATOMS: atom_id res chain seq x y z
N MET A 1 -18.83 8.99 -2.39
CA MET A 1 -19.23 7.74 -3.07
C MET A 1 -20.33 7.08 -2.27
N ARG A 2 -21.24 6.36 -2.95
CA ARG A 2 -22.31 5.57 -2.34
C ARG A 2 -21.99 4.09 -2.53
N LEU A 3 -22.03 3.32 -1.44
CA LEU A 3 -21.74 1.89 -1.42
C LEU A 3 -22.98 1.11 -0.98
N SER A 4 -23.11 -0.14 -1.41
CA SER A 4 -24.10 -1.08 -0.89
C SER A 4 -23.51 -2.45 -0.62
N ASP A 5 -24.00 -3.13 0.42
CA ASP A 5 -23.70 -4.54 0.66
C ASP A 5 -24.65 -5.47 -0.13
N ASP A 6 -24.49 -6.77 0.05
CA ASP A 6 -25.29 -7.84 -0.54
C ASP A 6 -26.73 -7.91 0.01
N LEU A 7 -26.97 -7.33 1.19
CA LEU A 7 -28.28 -7.19 1.82
C LEU A 7 -29.01 -5.90 1.39
N GLY A 8 -28.38 -5.07 0.55
CA GLY A 8 -28.96 -3.82 0.04
C GLY A 8 -28.89 -2.65 1.02
N LYS A 9 -28.17 -2.78 2.15
CA LYS A 9 -27.88 -1.66 3.04
C LYS A 9 -26.87 -0.74 2.37
N ILE A 10 -26.94 0.54 2.71
CA ILE A 10 -26.23 1.59 1.97
C ILE A 10 -25.43 2.46 2.93
N GLN A 11 -24.22 2.82 2.50
CA GLN A 11 -23.44 3.87 3.15
C GLN A 11 -22.89 4.89 2.16
N THR A 12 -22.58 6.07 2.68
CA THR A 12 -21.93 7.13 1.93
C THR A 12 -20.60 7.46 2.57
N LEU A 13 -19.54 7.47 1.76
CA LEU A 13 -18.19 7.85 2.17
C LEU A 13 -17.74 9.08 1.40
N VAL A 14 -17.07 10.00 2.10
CA VAL A 14 -16.42 11.17 1.53
C VAL A 14 -14.93 11.06 1.79
N SER A 15 -14.11 11.19 0.75
CA SER A 15 -12.66 11.09 0.84
C SER A 15 -12.01 11.97 -0.22
N ASN A 16 -10.72 12.26 -0.04
CA ASN A 16 -9.92 12.90 -1.07
C ASN A 16 -9.69 11.93 -2.26
N ARG A 17 -9.51 12.49 -3.45
CA ARG A 17 -9.33 11.77 -4.72
C ARG A 17 -8.18 10.75 -4.68
N ILE A 18 -7.16 11.05 -3.89
CA ILE A 18 -5.90 10.31 -3.86
C ILE A 18 -5.90 9.12 -2.89
N HIS A 19 -6.83 9.02 -1.94
CA HIS A 19 -6.83 7.95 -0.96
C HIS A 19 -7.28 6.63 -1.60
N PRO A 20 -6.44 5.59 -1.57
CA PRO A 20 -6.80 4.31 -2.19
C PRO A 20 -7.74 3.47 -1.34
N PHE A 21 -8.63 2.77 -2.02
CA PHE A 21 -9.51 1.73 -1.49
C PHE A 21 -9.07 0.36 -2.02
N TYR A 22 -9.26 -0.69 -1.24
CA TYR A 22 -8.87 -2.05 -1.65
C TYR A 22 -9.98 -2.72 -2.46
N SER A 23 -9.66 -3.14 -3.68
CA SER A 23 -10.58 -3.78 -4.61
C SER A 23 -9.82 -4.77 -5.50
N ASN A 24 -10.37 -5.97 -5.71
CA ASN A 24 -9.80 -7.01 -6.57
C ASN A 24 -8.30 -7.30 -6.32
N GLY A 25 -7.90 -7.34 -5.04
CA GLY A 25 -6.52 -7.60 -4.65
C GLY A 25 -5.55 -6.44 -4.86
N LYS A 26 -6.04 -5.22 -5.13
CA LYS A 26 -5.23 -4.04 -5.46
C LYS A 26 -5.76 -2.78 -4.76
N TRP A 27 -4.87 -1.82 -4.55
CA TRP A 27 -5.23 -0.47 -4.09
C TRP A 27 -5.61 0.40 -5.29
N ILE A 28 -6.85 0.87 -5.33
CA ILE A 28 -7.39 1.73 -6.39
C ILE A 28 -7.67 3.10 -5.79
N LYS A 29 -7.18 4.19 -6.40
CA LYS A 29 -7.46 5.54 -5.92
C LYS A 29 -8.97 5.83 -5.93
N ALA A 30 -9.43 6.67 -5.01
CA ALA A 30 -10.83 7.10 -4.97
C ALA A 30 -11.30 7.72 -6.31
N GLU A 31 -10.44 8.44 -7.03
CA GLU A 31 -10.76 9.02 -8.35
C GLU A 31 -10.91 7.98 -9.47
N ASP A 32 -10.28 6.81 -9.33
CA ASP A 32 -10.28 5.74 -10.34
C ASP A 32 -11.41 4.72 -10.11
N LEU A 33 -12.12 4.80 -8.97
CA LEU A 33 -13.26 3.93 -8.66
C LEU A 33 -14.45 4.22 -9.58
N LYS A 34 -15.12 3.15 -10.00
CA LYS A 34 -16.30 3.20 -10.87
C LYS A 34 -17.47 2.44 -10.24
N ALA A 35 -18.68 2.76 -10.66
CA ALA A 35 -19.85 1.96 -10.30
C ALA A 35 -19.62 0.47 -10.66
N GLY A 36 -20.04 -0.43 -9.78
CA GLY A 36 -19.79 -1.87 -9.87
C GLY A 36 -18.44 -2.34 -9.30
N SER A 37 -17.57 -1.45 -8.83
CA SER A 37 -16.33 -1.87 -8.15
C SER A 37 -16.65 -2.50 -6.79
N GLY A 38 -16.14 -3.70 -6.50
CA GLY A 38 -16.25 -4.35 -5.19
C GLY A 38 -15.13 -3.88 -4.24
N LEU A 39 -15.49 -3.37 -3.07
CA LEU A 39 -14.56 -2.94 -2.03
C LEU A 39 -14.57 -3.92 -0.87
N PHE A 40 -13.39 -4.38 -0.45
CA PHE A 40 -13.31 -5.36 0.65
C PHE A 40 -13.69 -4.74 1.99
N ALA A 41 -14.59 -5.43 2.69
CA ALA A 41 -15.08 -5.11 4.01
C ALA A 41 -14.32 -5.85 5.12
N GLU A 42 -14.63 -5.54 6.38
CA GLU A 42 -13.97 -6.12 7.57
C GLU A 42 -14.14 -7.63 7.69
N SER A 43 -15.29 -8.18 7.27
CA SER A 43 -15.54 -9.62 7.24
C SER A 43 -14.83 -10.35 6.09
N GLY A 44 -14.26 -9.62 5.14
CA GLY A 44 -13.78 -10.15 3.86
C GLY A 44 -14.85 -10.21 2.78
N ALA A 45 -16.11 -9.83 3.07
CA ALA A 45 -17.15 -9.59 2.08
C ALA A 45 -16.84 -8.35 1.22
N GLU A 46 -17.66 -8.11 0.19
CA GLU A 46 -17.53 -6.94 -0.69
C GLU A 46 -18.71 -5.99 -0.56
N GLN A 47 -18.42 -4.69 -0.58
CA GLN A 47 -19.39 -3.64 -0.80
C GLN A 47 -19.24 -3.07 -2.20
N THR A 48 -20.35 -2.99 -2.93
CA THR A 48 -20.39 -2.51 -4.30
C THR A 48 -20.47 -0.99 -4.33
N VAL A 49 -19.59 -0.37 -5.12
CA VAL A 49 -19.70 1.05 -5.44
C VAL A 49 -20.93 1.27 -6.33
N GLN A 50 -21.94 1.95 -5.82
CA GLN A 50 -23.14 2.30 -6.57
C GLN A 50 -22.92 3.56 -7.42
N SER A 51 -22.24 4.55 -6.85
CA SER A 51 -21.91 5.79 -7.58
C SER A 51 -20.73 6.53 -6.96
N VAL A 52 -20.00 7.25 -7.81
CA VAL A 52 -18.93 8.17 -7.41
C VAL A 52 -19.28 9.56 -7.94
N THR A 53 -19.29 10.54 -7.03
CA THR A 53 -19.51 11.95 -7.36
C THR A 53 -18.30 12.73 -6.87
N VAL A 54 -17.67 13.45 -7.79
CA VAL A 54 -16.50 14.27 -7.49
C VAL A 54 -16.93 15.73 -7.41
N LYS A 55 -16.73 16.34 -6.23
CA LYS A 55 -16.98 17.77 -6.03
C LYS A 55 -15.65 18.52 -5.98
N PRO A 56 -15.48 19.63 -6.73
CA PRO A 56 -14.28 20.46 -6.68
C PRO A 56 -14.34 21.43 -5.48
N GLU A 57 -14.63 20.91 -4.30
CA GLU A 57 -14.77 21.69 -3.06
C GLU A 57 -13.59 21.39 -2.13
N PRO A 58 -13.09 22.36 -1.35
CA PRO A 58 -12.11 22.10 -0.31
C PRO A 58 -12.71 21.12 0.71
N LEU A 59 -12.05 19.99 0.92
CA LEU A 59 -12.45 19.00 1.92
C LEU A 59 -11.51 19.10 3.12
N GLN A 60 -12.06 19.46 4.29
CA GLN A 60 -11.35 19.27 5.55
C GLN A 60 -11.41 17.77 5.90
N ALA A 61 -10.30 17.06 5.65
CA ALA A 61 -10.15 15.66 5.97
C ALA A 61 -9.15 15.50 7.12
N TYR A 62 -9.45 14.59 8.03
CA TYR A 62 -8.54 14.17 9.09
C TYR A 62 -7.87 12.87 8.67
N ASN A 63 -6.60 12.72 9.02
CA ASN A 63 -5.82 11.55 8.67
C ASN A 63 -5.31 10.88 9.95
N LEU A 64 -5.32 9.54 9.95
CA LEU A 64 -4.83 8.72 11.05
C LEU A 64 -3.52 8.06 10.63
N THR A 65 -2.44 8.30 11.38
CA THR A 65 -1.17 7.60 11.19
C THR A 65 -1.24 6.26 11.93
N VAL A 66 -1.53 5.20 11.19
CA VAL A 66 -1.47 3.81 11.68
C VAL A 66 -0.09 3.24 11.36
N ALA A 67 0.52 2.48 12.27
CA ALA A 67 1.82 1.86 12.05
C ALA A 67 1.79 0.78 10.94
N ASP A 68 2.98 0.42 10.46
CA ASP A 68 3.27 -0.71 9.55
C ASP A 68 2.57 -0.66 8.18
N TRP A 69 1.32 -1.08 8.14
CA TRP A 69 0.53 -1.24 6.92
C TRP A 69 -0.14 0.07 6.50
N HIS A 70 -0.30 1.01 7.43
CA HIS A 70 -0.96 2.30 7.19
C HIS A 70 -2.35 2.16 6.56
N THR A 71 -3.05 1.09 6.91
CA THR A 71 -4.39 0.76 6.42
C THR A 71 -5.38 0.76 7.57
N TYR A 72 -6.60 1.19 7.30
CA TYR A 72 -7.70 1.20 8.27
C TYR A 72 -9.04 1.01 7.57
N PHE A 73 -10.04 0.59 8.34
CA PHE A 73 -11.42 0.52 7.88
C PHE A 73 -12.12 1.86 8.07
N VAL A 74 -12.91 2.27 7.06
CA VAL A 74 -13.78 3.45 7.16
C VAL A 74 -15.23 3.05 6.97
N LYS A 75 -16.10 3.71 7.74
CA LYS A 75 -17.53 3.48 7.73
C LYS A 75 -18.26 4.83 7.78
N GLY A 76 -19.38 4.93 7.06
CA GLY A 76 -20.23 6.11 7.11
C GLY A 76 -20.84 6.31 8.49
N ASN A 77 -21.11 7.56 8.87
CA ASN A 77 -21.80 7.84 10.12
C ASN A 77 -23.17 7.13 10.14
N GLN A 78 -23.46 6.40 11.21
CA GLN A 78 -24.69 5.60 11.38
C GLN A 78 -24.95 4.56 10.27
N ALA A 79 -23.94 4.21 9.47
CA ALA A 79 -24.11 3.17 8.47
C ALA A 79 -24.42 1.81 9.13
N GLU A 80 -25.28 1.02 8.49
CA GLU A 80 -25.55 -0.36 8.93
C GLU A 80 -24.67 -1.38 8.21
N THR A 81 -23.89 -0.93 7.22
CA THR A 81 -22.89 -1.72 6.51
C THR A 81 -21.59 -1.81 7.33
N GLU A 82 -20.71 -2.72 6.94
CA GLU A 82 -19.36 -2.84 7.49
C GLU A 82 -18.43 -1.68 7.06
N GLY A 83 -17.26 -1.58 7.67
CA GLY A 83 -16.19 -0.70 7.19
C GLY A 83 -15.47 -1.28 5.97
N VAL A 84 -14.97 -0.43 5.08
CA VAL A 84 -14.16 -0.84 3.91
C VAL A 84 -12.69 -0.46 4.06
N TRP A 85 -11.80 -1.26 3.47
CA TRP A 85 -10.35 -1.03 3.51
C TRP A 85 -9.92 0.25 2.79
N VAL A 86 -9.20 1.12 3.49
CA VAL A 86 -8.56 2.33 2.98
C VAL A 86 -7.08 2.36 3.36
N HIS A 87 -6.25 2.85 2.46
CA HIS A 87 -4.83 3.08 2.72
C HIS A 87 -4.57 4.58 2.96
N ASN A 88 -3.73 4.88 3.95
CA ASN A 88 -3.19 6.21 4.21
C ASN A 88 -2.08 6.59 3.21
N ALA A 89 -2.28 6.33 1.91
CA ALA A 89 -1.29 6.70 0.91
C ALA A 89 -1.41 8.20 0.65
N CYS A 90 -0.72 9.00 1.47
CA CYS A 90 -0.32 10.32 1.06
C CYS A 90 0.81 10.12 0.03
N PRO A 91 0.62 10.44 -1.26
CA PRO A 91 1.76 10.48 -2.16
C PRO A 91 2.75 11.47 -1.54
N PRO A 92 4.03 11.11 -1.34
CA PRO A 92 5.00 12.07 -0.84
C PRO A 92 4.92 13.29 -1.76
N LYS A 93 4.77 14.49 -1.17
CA LYS A 93 4.96 15.72 -1.94
C LYS A 93 6.27 15.52 -2.67
N ARG A 94 6.27 15.62 -4.00
CA ARG A 94 7.50 15.67 -4.78
C ARG A 94 8.19 17.00 -4.46
N THR A 95 8.73 17.13 -3.25
CA THR A 95 9.85 18.04 -3.04
C THR A 95 10.95 17.49 -3.93
N GLY A 96 11.52 18.35 -4.78
CA GLY A 96 12.54 17.94 -5.74
C GLY A 96 13.55 17.07 -5.01
N SER A 97 13.83 15.89 -5.56
CA SER A 97 14.79 14.94 -4.99
C SER A 97 16.16 15.61 -4.93
N SER A 98 16.42 16.32 -3.85
CA SER A 98 17.77 16.69 -3.47
C SER A 98 18.44 15.39 -3.09
N LYS A 99 19.38 14.94 -3.92
CA LYS A 99 20.12 13.67 -3.76
C LYS A 99 20.96 13.60 -2.47
N ASN A 100 20.81 14.56 -1.56
CA ASN A 100 21.65 14.76 -0.39
C ASN A 100 20.90 14.72 0.96
N GLU A 101 19.60 14.44 0.99
CA GLU A 101 18.92 14.23 2.28
C GLU A 101 19.18 12.81 2.81
N LYS A 102 19.71 12.72 4.03
CA LYS A 102 19.86 11.46 4.78
C LYS A 102 18.47 10.93 5.11
N HIS A 103 17.85 10.20 4.18
CA HIS A 103 16.63 9.45 4.45
C HIS A 103 17.02 8.10 5.05
N GLY A 104 17.02 8.02 6.39
CA GLY A 104 16.93 6.72 7.07
C GLY A 104 15.54 6.16 6.80
N ASP A 105 15.45 5.11 5.99
CA ASP A 105 14.22 4.37 5.75
C ASP A 105 13.90 3.50 6.98
N GLY A 106 13.56 4.15 8.09
CA GLY A 106 13.43 3.57 9.44
C GLY A 106 12.74 2.20 9.49
N GLY A 107 13.53 1.13 9.41
CA GLY A 107 13.12 -0.28 9.53
C GLY A 107 12.24 -0.83 8.39
N ARG A 108 11.46 0.01 7.70
CA ARG A 108 10.46 -0.41 6.71
C ARG A 108 11.06 -1.08 5.47
N SER A 109 12.30 -0.72 5.13
CA SER A 109 13.04 -1.37 4.04
C SER A 109 13.52 -2.79 4.39
N GLN A 110 13.69 -3.09 5.69
CA GLN A 110 14.12 -4.40 6.16
C GLN A 110 12.97 -5.41 6.09
N ILE A 111 11.79 -5.05 6.61
CA ILE A 111 10.59 -5.91 6.58
C ILE A 111 10.20 -6.25 5.13
N SER A 112 10.23 -5.27 4.22
CA SER A 112 9.94 -5.51 2.80
C SER A 112 10.99 -6.42 2.14
N ALA A 113 12.26 -6.28 2.50
CA ALA A 113 13.34 -7.15 2.03
C ALA A 113 13.18 -8.59 2.55
N GLU A 114 12.78 -8.76 3.81
CA GLU A 114 12.53 -10.07 4.44
C GLU A 114 11.37 -10.82 3.77
N LEU A 115 10.24 -10.15 3.55
CA LEU A 115 9.09 -10.72 2.83
C LEU A 115 9.48 -11.15 1.41
N ARG A 116 10.26 -10.32 0.71
CA ARG A 116 10.72 -10.65 -0.64
C ARG A 116 11.70 -11.83 -0.65
N ILE A 117 12.55 -11.96 0.36
CA ILE A 117 13.43 -13.11 0.52
C ILE A 117 12.61 -14.38 0.80
N ALA A 118 11.59 -14.32 1.66
CA ALA A 118 10.71 -15.44 1.95
C ALA A 118 9.97 -15.93 0.69
N GLU A 119 9.42 -15.01 -0.10
CA GLU A 119 8.76 -15.33 -1.38
C GLU A 119 9.73 -16.01 -2.37
N LEU A 120 10.96 -15.51 -2.47
CA LEU A 120 11.98 -16.10 -3.33
C LEU A 120 12.42 -17.48 -2.85
N LYS A 121 12.49 -17.71 -1.54
CA LYS A 121 12.78 -19.04 -0.96
C LYS A 121 11.67 -20.04 -1.30
N ASN A 122 10.40 -19.63 -1.21
CA ASN A 122 9.26 -20.50 -1.55
C ASN A 122 9.22 -20.89 -3.04
N LYS A 123 9.87 -20.11 -3.92
CA LYS A 123 10.02 -20.47 -5.34
C LYS A 123 11.03 -21.59 -5.57
N ILE A 124 11.92 -21.89 -4.61
CA ILE A 124 12.90 -22.97 -4.73
C ILE A 124 12.20 -24.30 -4.44
N ILE A 125 11.95 -25.07 -5.49
CA ILE A 125 11.35 -26.41 -5.41
C ILE A 125 12.38 -27.51 -5.62
N PRO A 126 12.21 -28.71 -5.02
CA PRO A 126 12.98 -29.90 -5.37
C PRO A 126 12.86 -30.21 -6.88
N GLY A 127 13.98 -30.45 -7.56
CA GLY A 127 14.01 -30.72 -9.01
C GLY A 127 14.11 -29.50 -9.93
N MET A 128 14.16 -28.26 -9.39
CA MET A 128 14.44 -27.05 -10.17
C MET A 128 15.81 -27.09 -10.88
N SER A 129 15.91 -26.49 -12.07
CA SER A 129 17.17 -26.34 -12.80
C SER A 129 18.24 -25.61 -11.96
N LYS A 130 19.47 -26.13 -11.98
CA LYS A 130 20.61 -25.54 -11.25
C LYS A 130 20.80 -24.05 -11.58
N ASN A 131 20.58 -23.65 -12.83
CA ASN A 131 20.73 -22.27 -13.27
C ASN A 131 19.63 -21.34 -12.73
N GLU A 132 18.40 -21.83 -12.63
CA GLU A 132 17.27 -21.06 -12.09
C GLU A 132 17.42 -20.89 -10.58
N ARG A 133 17.78 -21.98 -9.89
CA ARG A 133 18.10 -21.95 -8.47
C ARG A 133 19.22 -20.95 -8.16
N LEU A 134 20.30 -20.96 -8.95
CA LEU A 134 21.42 -20.04 -8.78
C LEU A 134 21.00 -18.56 -8.97
N LYS A 135 20.11 -18.28 -9.92
CA LYS A 135 19.56 -16.92 -10.13
C LYS A 135 18.74 -16.44 -8.93
N ILE A 136 17.90 -17.32 -8.37
CA ILE A 136 17.09 -17.00 -7.18
C ILE A 136 17.99 -16.76 -5.97
N GLU A 137 18.97 -17.64 -5.73
CA GLU A 137 19.92 -17.50 -4.63
C GLU A 137 20.80 -16.24 -4.75
N LYS A 138 21.20 -15.86 -5.97
CA LYS A 138 21.93 -14.62 -6.23
C LYS A 138 21.07 -13.39 -5.93
N THR A 139 19.79 -13.43 -6.31
CA THR A 139 18.83 -12.36 -6.01
C THR A 139 18.62 -12.19 -4.51
N ILE A 140 18.43 -13.29 -3.77
CA ILE A 140 18.31 -13.29 -2.30
C ILE A 140 19.54 -12.65 -1.66
N ARG A 141 20.76 -13.04 -2.09
CA ARG A 141 22.01 -12.46 -1.58
C ARG A 141 22.12 -10.96 -1.82
N ASN A 142 21.74 -10.48 -3.00
CA ASN A 142 21.79 -9.06 -3.32
C ASN A 142 20.81 -8.24 -2.47
N ILE A 143 19.59 -8.75 -2.28
CA ILE A 143 18.57 -8.10 -1.44
C ILE A 143 19.06 -8.02 0.01
N ALA A 144 19.58 -9.12 0.56
CA ALA A 144 20.13 -9.15 1.92
C ALA A 144 21.33 -8.20 2.11
N LYS A 145 22.23 -8.11 1.12
CA LYS A 145 23.36 -7.17 1.16
C LYS A 145 22.89 -5.72 1.16
N ASN A 146 21.94 -5.38 0.29
CA ASN A 146 21.40 -4.01 0.21
C ASN A 146 20.65 -3.62 1.49
N ALA A 147 19.87 -4.54 2.07
CA ALA A 147 19.18 -4.32 3.33
C ALA A 147 20.16 -4.06 4.49
N ASN A 148 21.22 -4.87 4.62
CA ASN A 148 22.27 -4.69 5.61
C ASN A 148 23.06 -3.38 5.43
N ARG A 149 23.32 -3.00 4.18
CA ARG A 149 24.03 -1.76 3.84
C ARG A 149 23.23 -0.52 4.25
N LYS A 150 21.92 -0.54 4.01
CA LYS A 150 20.98 0.50 4.47
C LYS A 150 20.85 0.53 5.99
N ALA A 151 20.82 -0.63 6.65
CA ALA A 151 20.75 -0.74 8.11
C ALA A 151 21.96 -0.10 8.82
N LYS A 152 23.15 -0.16 8.21
CA LYS A 152 24.38 0.41 8.77
C LYS A 152 24.55 1.91 8.54
N GLY A 153 23.67 2.53 7.75
CA GLY A 153 23.78 3.93 7.31
C GLY A 153 24.93 4.12 6.32
N GLU A 154 24.63 4.33 5.05
CA GLU A 154 25.67 4.62 4.04
C GLU A 154 26.14 6.08 4.14
N GLU A 155 27.37 6.29 4.64
CA GLU A 155 28.10 7.53 4.41
C GLU A 155 28.67 7.53 2.98
N HIS A 156 28.07 8.35 2.11
CA HIS A 156 28.70 8.72 0.85
C HIS A 156 29.82 9.72 1.16
N GLY A 157 31.05 9.22 1.19
CA GLY A 157 32.26 10.02 1.38
C GLY A 157 32.34 11.18 0.38
N ARG A 158 32.55 12.38 0.92
CA ARG A 158 32.91 13.60 0.16
C ARG A 158 34.09 13.30 -0.74
N ARG A 159 33.90 13.31 -2.06
CA ARG A 159 35.01 13.58 -2.98
C ARG A 159 35.02 15.07 -3.25
N GLY A 160 35.93 15.74 -2.55
CA GLY A 160 36.24 17.15 -2.80
C GLY A 160 36.85 17.34 -4.19
N ARG A 161 36.50 18.46 -4.79
CA ARG A 161 37.40 19.24 -5.63
C ARG A 161 37.04 20.71 -5.45
#